data_AF-A0A1G2HIN9-F1
#
_entry.id   AF-A0A1G2HIN9-F1
#
_cell.length_a   1.000
_cell.length_b   1.000
_cell.length_c   1.000
_cell.angle_alpha   90.00
_cell.angle_beta   90.00
_cell.angle_gamma   90.00
#
_symmetry.space_group_name_H-M   'P 1'
#
loop_
_entity.id
_entity.type
_entity.pdbx_description
1 polymer ?
#
loop_
_entity_poly.entity_id
_entity_poly.type
_entity_poly.pdbx_seq_one_letter_code
_entity_poly.pdbx_strand_id
1 'polypeptide(L)' 'MNFEFSTIMASKICTICSKKSGMSWILVKLRGKYNPTQKLRKYPNLQWVRLLTGKKERVLACAKCIKAMAKV' A
#
# COMPACT_ATOMS: atom_id res chain seq x y z
N MET A 1 -24.89 -18.76 1.31
CA MET A 1 -24.44 -17.37 1.07
C MET A 1 -23.13 -17.20 1.81
N ASN A 2 -22.02 -17.13 1.06
CA ASN A 2 -20.68 -17.40 1.56
C ASN A 2 -20.15 -16.26 2.42
N PHE A 3 -19.92 -16.58 3.69
CA PHE A 3 -19.25 -15.76 4.69
C PHE A 3 -17.72 -15.86 4.48
N GLU A 4 -17.16 -15.17 3.49
CA GLU A 4 -15.70 -15.08 3.26
C GLU A 4 -15.15 -13.69 3.67
N PHE A 5 -15.49 -13.21 4.87
CA PHE A 5 -15.05 -11.89 5.34
C PHE A 5 -14.20 -11.89 6.63
N SER A 6 -13.60 -13.02 7.02
CA SER A 6 -12.99 -13.14 8.37
C SER A 6 -11.46 -13.32 8.45
N THR A 7 -10.68 -13.23 7.37
CA THR A 7 -9.21 -13.44 7.43
C THR A 7 -8.35 -12.31 6.85
N ILE A 8 -8.85 -11.06 6.83
CA ILE A 8 -8.02 -9.87 6.56
C ILE A 8 -7.70 -9.16 7.89
N MET A 9 -7.10 -9.87 8.85
CA MET A 9 -6.53 -9.22 10.03
C MET A 9 -5.21 -8.53 9.62
N ALA A 10 -5.24 -7.19 9.61
CA ALA A 10 -4.10 -6.27 9.52
C ALA A 10 -3.07 -6.53 8.41
N SER A 11 -3.50 -7.02 7.24
CA SER A 11 -2.59 -7.08 6.10
C SER A 11 -2.19 -5.65 5.68
N LYS A 12 -0.88 -5.38 5.50
CA LYS A 12 -0.35 -4.11 4.96
C LYS A 12 -0.69 -4.00 3.46
N ILE A 13 -1.98 -4.05 3.14
CA ILE A 13 -2.54 -4.07 1.80
C ILE A 13 -3.58 -2.95 1.70
N CYS A 14 -3.56 -2.23 0.57
CA CYS A 14 -4.59 -1.24 0.31
C CYS A 14 -5.90 -1.94 -0.05
N THR A 15 -6.99 -1.61 0.64
CA THR A 15 -8.34 -2.16 0.38
C THR A 15 -8.92 -1.77 -0.99
N ILE A 16 -8.55 -0.61 -1.53
CA ILE A 16 -9.10 -0.07 -2.78
C ILE A 16 -8.38 -0.62 -4.02
N CYS A 17 -7.05 -0.70 -3.98
CA CYS A 17 -6.22 -1.07 -5.15
C CYS A 17 -5.38 -2.33 -4.93
N SER A 18 -5.58 -3.03 -3.80
CA SER A 18 -4.89 -4.28 -3.45
C SER A 18 -3.36 -4.21 -3.49
N LYS A 19 -2.78 -3.01 -3.39
CA LYS A 19 -1.33 -2.80 -3.38
C LYS A 19 -0.70 -3.51 -2.18
N LYS A 20 0.26 -4.37 -2.47
CA LYS A 20 1.04 -5.13 -1.49
C LYS A 20 2.44 -4.54 -1.36
N SER A 21 3.16 -5.01 -0.35
CA SER A 21 4.60 -4.71 -0.23
C SER A 21 5.39 -5.47 -1.29
N GLY A 22 6.43 -4.82 -1.81
CA GLY A 22 7.34 -5.39 -2.81
C GLY A 22 8.74 -5.57 -2.23
N MET A 23 9.49 -6.54 -2.77
CA MET A 23 10.92 -6.68 -2.49
C MET A 23 11.70 -5.91 -3.55
N SER A 24 12.70 -5.14 -3.12
CA SER A 24 13.56 -4.36 -4.00
C SER A 24 15.00 -4.45 -3.53
N TRP A 25 15.93 -4.44 -4.48
CA TRP A 25 17.36 -4.37 -4.16
C TRP A 25 17.77 -2.93 -3.90
N ILE A 26 18.59 -2.71 -2.88
CA ILE A 26 19.34 -1.48 -2.74
C ILE A 26 20.52 -1.56 -3.71
N LEU A 27 20.67 -0.52 -4.52
CA LEU A 27 21.76 -0.39 -5.48
C LEU A 27 22.73 0.69 -5.00
N VAL A 28 24.02 0.37 -4.92
CA VAL A 28 25.07 1.33 -4.60
C VAL A 28 25.94 1.53 -5.83
N LYS A 29 26.20 2.78 -6.22
CA LYS A 29 27.06 3.09 -7.36
C LYS A 29 28.52 3.02 -6.92
N LEU A 30 29.26 2.08 -7.48
CA LEU A 30 30.71 1.97 -7.29
C LEU A 30 31.40 2.46 -8.55
N ARG A 31 31.99 3.67 -8.46
CA ARG A 31 32.70 4.43 -9.53
C ARG A 31 31.91 4.56 -10.85
N GLY A 32 31.63 3.47 -11.57
CA GLY A 32 30.87 3.44 -12.82
C GLY A 32 29.57 2.60 -12.82
N LYS A 33 29.44 1.53 -12.02
CA LYS A 33 28.30 0.60 -12.08
C LYS A 33 27.51 0.53 -10.77
N TYR A 34 26.19 0.36 -10.88
CA TYR A 34 25.32 0.09 -9.74
C TYR A 34 25.38 -1.40 -9.38
N ASN A 35 25.81 -1.70 -8.15
CA ASN A 35 25.86 -3.06 -7.63
C ASN A 35 24.71 -3.30 -6.63
N PRO A 36 23.91 -4.37 -6.79
CA PRO A 36 22.93 -4.77 -5.79
C PRO A 36 23.62 -5.22 -4.51
N THR A 37 23.20 -4.65 -3.38
CA THR A 37 23.77 -4.96 -2.06
C THR A 37 22.81 -5.83 -1.24
N GLN A 38 21.73 -5.24 -0.73
CA GLN A 38 20.79 -5.91 0.16
C GLN A 38 19.36 -5.86 -0.41
N LYS A 39 18.58 -6.92 -0.19
CA LYS A 39 17.15 -6.93 -0.49
C LYS A 39 16.40 -6.24 0.64
N LEU A 40 15.67 -5.18 0.33
CA LEU A 40 14.82 -4.46 1.28
C LEU A 40 13.35 -4.54 0.85
N ARG A 41 12.47 -4.74 1.83
CA ARG A 41 11.02 -4.70 1.62
C ARG A 41 10.53 -3.26 1.59
N LYS A 42 9.85 -2.88 0.51
CA LYS A 42 9.20 -1.58 0.36
C LYS A 42 7.71 -1.74 0.66
N TYR A 43 7.22 -0.97 1.62
CA TYR A 43 5.82 -0.99 2.02
C TYR A 43 5.03 0.12 1.30
N PRO A 44 3.77 -0.15 0.91
CA PRO A 44 2.90 0.91 0.42
C PRO A 44 2.62 1.93 1.53
N ASN A 45 2.53 3.22 1.16
CA ASN A 45 2.10 4.27 2.08
C ASN A 45 0.58 4.16 2.30
N LEU A 46 0.21 3.41 3.34
CA LEU A 46 -1.15 3.13 3.76
C LEU A 46 -1.55 4.09 4.86
N GLN A 47 -2.74 4.68 4.73
CA GLN A 47 -3.31 5.62 5.69
C GLN A 47 -4.79 5.32 5.91
N TRP A 48 -5.30 5.69 7.09
CA TRP A 48 -6.71 5.57 7.42
C TRP A 48 -7.50 6.76 6.89
N VAL A 49 -8.55 6.49 6.13
CA VAL A 49 -9.32 7.51 5.41
C VAL A 49 -10.79 7.33 5.67
N ARG A 50 -11.52 8.45 5.76
CA ARG A 50 -12.98 8.47 5.90
C ARG A 50 -13.61 8.56 4.51
N LEU A 51 -14.58 7.69 4.22
CA LEU A 51 -15.36 7.76 2.99
C LEU A 51 -16.45 8.85 3.10
N LEU A 52 -16.73 9.54 2.00
CA LEU A 52 -17.73 10.61 1.94
C LEU A 52 -19.18 10.09 1.96
N THR A 53 -19.39 8.79 1.74
CA THR A 53 -20.69 8.13 1.59
C THR A 53 -21.45 7.92 2.92
N GLY A 54 -21.22 8.75 3.93
CA GLY A 54 -22.10 8.88 5.10
C GLY A 54 -21.97 7.84 6.22
N LYS A 55 -21.23 6.75 6.06
CA LYS A 55 -20.91 5.83 7.17
C LYS A 55 -19.54 6.17 7.75
N LYS A 56 -19.43 6.17 9.09
CA LYS A 56 -18.19 6.41 9.87
C LYS A 56 -17.11 5.33 9.68
N GLU A 57 -17.12 4.67 8.53
CA GLU A 57 -16.21 3.59 8.19
C GLU A 57 -14.88 4.18 7.75
N ARG A 58 -13.83 3.84 8.50
CA ARG A 58 -12.46 4.17 8.12
C ARG A 58 -11.92 3.03 7.28
N VAL A 59 -11.35 3.37 6.15
CA VAL A 59 -10.77 2.41 5.22
C VAL A 59 -9.27 2.64 5.13
N LEU A 60 -8.50 1.54 5.15
CA LEU A 60 -7.06 1.58 4.94
C LEU A 60 -6.77 1.73 3.44
N ALA A 61 -6.38 2.94 3.02
CA ALA A 61 -6.16 3.28 1.63
C ALA A 61 -4.74 3.79 1.38
N CYS A 62 -4.22 3.60 0.17
CA CYS A 62 -2.90 4.13 -0.20
C CYS A 62 -3.00 5.60 -0.61
N ALA A 63 -1.92 6.36 -0.43
CA ALA A 63 -1.85 7.78 -0.79
C ALA A 63 -2.28 8.09 -2.25
N LYS A 64 -2.02 7.20 -3.21
CA LYS A 64 -2.47 7.37 -4.60
C LYS A 64 -4.01 7.32 -4.73
N CYS A 65 -4.65 6.39 -4.02
CA CYS A 65 -6.11 6.29 -4.01
C CYS A 65 -6.74 7.48 -3.30
N ILE A 66 -6.13 7.96 -2.21
CA ILE A 66 -6.57 9.18 -1.51
C ILE A 66 -6.55 10.38 -2.45
N LYS A 67 -5.44 10.56 -3.17
CA LYS A 67 -5.31 11.64 -4.15
C LYS A 67 -6.34 11.54 -5.28
N ALA A 68 -6.63 10.32 -5.74
CA ALA A 68 -7.65 10.09 -6.77
C ALA A 68 -9.06 10.43 -6.27
N MET A 69 -9.40 10.09 -5.02
CA MET A 69 -10.68 10.47 -4.42
C MET A 69 -10.85 11.98 -4.24
N ALA A 70 -9.76 12.72 -4.07
CA ALA A 70 -9.76 14.17 -3.90
C ALA A 70 -9.70 14.95 -5.22
N LYS A 71 -9.52 14.27 -6.37
CA LYS A 71 -9.45 14.95 -7.67
C LYS A 71 -10.88 15.21 -8.15
N VAL A 72 -11.27 16.48 -8.10
CA VAL A 72 -12.49 17.04 -8.71
C VAL A 72 -12.28 17.18 -10.22
#